data_AF-A0A3M1FA26-F1
#
_entry.id   AF-A0A3M1FA26-F1
#
_cell.length_a   1.000
_cell.length_b   1.000
_cell.length_c   1.000
_cell.angle_alpha   90.00
_cell.angle_beta   90.00
_cell.angle_gamma   90.00
#
_symmetry.space_group_name_H-M   'P 1'
#
loop_
_entity.id
_entity.type
_entity.pdbx_description
1 polymer ?
#
loop_
_entity_poly.entity_id
_entity_poly.type
_entity_poly.pdbx_seq_one_letter_code
_entity_poly.pdbx_strand_id
1 'polypeptide(L)' 'SDDLLLWLYYDAAQPRVEVIARHGTQWGALPWQYSHPHPLSDPTGRWISFNAAHRGRSDVFLVDVA' A
#
# COMPACT_ATOMS: atom_id res chain seq x y z
N SER A 1 -9.77 -2.25 8.77
CA SER A 1 -9.52 -3.13 7.61
C SER A 1 -8.03 -3.08 7.35
N ASP A 2 -7.39 -4.24 7.27
CA ASP A 2 -5.94 -4.48 7.07
C ASP A 2 -5.59 -4.73 5.59
N ASP A 3 -6.44 -4.20 4.69
CA ASP A 3 -6.36 -4.34 3.24
C ASP A 3 -6.17 -2.97 2.55
N LEU A 4 -6.08 -1.88 3.31
CA LEU A 4 -6.07 -0.52 2.75
C LEU A 4 -4.66 0.06 2.71
N LEU A 5 -4.32 0.66 1.57
CA LEU A 5 -3.26 1.65 1.48
C LEU A 5 -3.86 3.02 1.79
N LEU A 6 -3.30 3.70 2.79
CA LEU A 6 -3.80 4.96 3.32
C LEU A 6 -2.71 6.03 3.24
N TRP A 7 -3.09 7.24 2.87
CA TRP A 7 -2.24 8.42 3.00
C TRP A 7 -2.69 9.25 4.20
N LEU A 8 -1.76 9.57 5.09
CA LEU A 8 -1.97 10.53 6.17
C LEU A 8 -1.40 11.90 5.77
N TYR A 9 -2.27 12.89 5.69
CA TYR A 9 -1.92 14.31 5.57
C TYR A 9 -1.94 14.91 6.98
N TYR A 10 -0.82 15.51 7.41
CA TYR A 10 -0.63 15.98 8.79
C TYR A 10 -0.04 17.39 8.86
N ASP A 11 -0.06 18.11 7.74
CA ASP A 11 0.48 19.45 7.54
C ASP A 11 -0.55 20.58 7.76
N ALA A 12 -1.76 20.23 8.20
CA ALA A 12 -2.84 21.16 8.53
C ALA A 12 -3.30 21.00 9.99
N ALA A 13 -4.13 21.96 10.46
CA ALA A 13 -4.66 21.95 11.83
C ALA A 13 -5.47 20.69 12.18
N GLN A 14 -6.07 20.04 11.18
CA GLN A 14 -6.73 18.75 11.32
C GLN A 14 -6.08 17.75 10.36
N PRO A 15 -5.54 16.62 10.85
CA PRO A 15 -5.00 15.60 9.98
C PRO A 15 -6.13 14.92 9.19
N ARG A 16 -5.81 14.51 7.96
CA ARG A 16 -6.74 13.84 7.05
C ARG A 16 -6.18 12.51 6.63
N VAL A 17 -7.05 11.51 6.55
CA VAL A 17 -6.74 10.20 5.96
C VAL A 17 -7.44 10.10 4.61
N GLU A 18 -6.71 9.59 3.63
CA GLU A 18 -7.21 9.27 2.30
C GLU A 18 -7.02 7.78 2.01
N VAL A 19 -8.04 7.15 1.45
CA VAL A 19 -7.97 5.76 1.00
C VAL A 19 -7.49 5.75 -0.44
N ILE A 20 -6.32 5.18 -0.69
CA ILE A 20 -5.73 5.13 -2.03
C ILE A 20 -6.17 3.87 -2.77
N ALA A 21 -6.00 2.71 -2.14
CA ALA A 21 -6.24 1.42 -2.79
C ALA A 21 -6.50 0.31 -1.78
N ARG A 22 -7.00 -0.81 -2.32
CA ARG A 22 -6.93 -2.11 -1.64
C ARG A 22 -5.72 -2.87 -2.15
N HIS A 23 -4.83 -3.33 -1.28
CA HIS A 23 -3.61 -4.04 -1.71
C HIS A 23 -3.86 -5.53 -1.99
N GLY A 24 -4.91 -6.13 -1.45
CA GLY A 24 -5.32 -7.51 -1.78
C GLY A 24 -4.32 -8.58 -1.37
N THR A 25 -3.40 -8.26 -0.46
CA THR A 25 -2.38 -9.22 -0.01
C THR A 25 -3.05 -10.34 0.79
N GLN A 26 -2.67 -11.58 0.51
CA GLN A 26 -2.97 -12.69 1.40
C GLN A 26 -1.92 -12.70 2.51
N TRP A 27 -2.29 -12.21 3.69
CA TRP A 27 -1.43 -12.25 4.87
C TRP A 27 -0.99 -13.69 5.20
N GLY A 28 0.30 -13.86 5.51
CA GLY A 28 0.89 -15.17 5.80
C GLY A 28 1.09 -16.08 4.58
N ALA A 29 0.89 -15.60 3.35
CA ALA A 29 1.18 -16.38 2.14
C ALA A 29 2.68 -16.68 1.97
N LEU A 30 3.55 -15.91 2.62
CA LEU A 30 4.99 -16.11 2.67
C LEU A 30 5.50 -15.96 4.12
N PRO A 31 6.66 -16.55 4.46
CA PRO A 31 7.26 -16.38 5.77
C PRO A 31 7.57 -14.92 6.10
N TRP A 32 7.47 -14.56 7.37
CA TRP A 32 7.88 -13.26 7.90
C TRP A 32 7.18 -12.09 7.18
N GLN A 33 7.91 -11.00 6.96
CA GLN A 33 7.40 -9.77 6.35
C GLN A 33 7.29 -9.82 4.82
N TYR A 34 7.50 -10.98 4.18
CA TYR A 34 7.48 -11.08 2.72
C TYR A 34 6.09 -10.92 2.11
N SER A 35 5.02 -11.10 2.91
CA SER A 35 3.65 -10.80 2.47
C SER A 35 3.25 -9.33 2.65
N HIS A 36 4.09 -8.50 3.25
CA HIS A 36 3.71 -7.13 3.63
C HIS A 36 3.72 -6.19 2.41
N PRO A 37 2.75 -5.26 2.30
CA PRO A 37 2.63 -4.41 1.12
C PRO A 37 3.73 -3.39 0.87
N HIS A 38 4.48 -2.95 1.90
CA HIS A 38 5.63 -2.03 1.79
C HIS A 38 5.47 -0.91 0.71
N PRO A 39 4.45 -0.04 0.82
CA PRO A 39 4.17 0.95 -0.21
C PRO A 39 5.25 2.04 -0.28
N LEU A 40 5.58 2.47 -1.50
CA LEU A 40 6.50 3.57 -1.78
C LEU A 40 5.87 4.52 -2.81
N SER A 41 5.83 5.82 -2.49
CA SER A 41 5.37 6.86 -3.42
C SER A 41 6.49 7.35 -4.32
N ASP A 42 6.15 7.73 -5.55
CA ASP A 42 7.07 8.48 -6.40
C ASP A 42 7.20 9.95 -5.93
N PRO A 43 8.23 10.70 -6.37
CA PRO A 43 8.46 12.09 -5.93
C PRO A 43 7.34 13.07 -6.29
N THR A 44 6.52 12.77 -7.31
CA THR A 44 5.40 13.62 -7.71
C THR A 44 4.11 13.31 -6.95
N GLY A 45 4.08 12.18 -6.22
CA GLY A 45 2.91 11.70 -5.49
C GLY A 45 1.82 11.11 -6.39
N ARG A 46 2.08 10.92 -7.68
CA ARG A 46 1.13 10.37 -8.65
C ARG A 46 1.03 8.84 -8.58
N TRP A 47 2.11 8.16 -8.26
CA TRP A 47 2.18 6.70 -8.26
C TRP A 47 2.61 6.17 -6.91
N ILE A 48 1.97 5.08 -6.48
CA ILE A 48 2.42 4.26 -5.36
C ILE A 48 2.73 2.86 -5.87
N SER A 49 3.96 2.41 -5.65
CA SER A 49 4.33 1.00 -5.80
C SER A 49 4.10 0.25 -4.50
N PHE A 50 3.66 -0.99 -4.58
CA PHE A 50 3.45 -1.83 -3.41
C PHE A 50 3.56 -3.32 -3.78
N ASN A 51 3.78 -4.16 -2.78
CA ASN A 51 3.77 -5.60 -2.89
C ASN A 51 2.36 -6.16 -2.62
N ALA A 52 1.96 -7.19 -3.35
CA ALA A 52 0.83 -8.02 -2.95
C ALA A 52 1.21 -9.50 -3.03
N ALA A 53 0.99 -10.22 -1.94
CA ALA A 53 1.30 -11.64 -1.88
C ALA A 53 0.08 -12.49 -2.20
N HIS A 54 0.26 -13.45 -3.10
CA HIS A 54 -0.74 -14.43 -3.45
C HIS A 54 -0.06 -15.74 -3.86
N ARG A 55 -0.60 -16.88 -3.41
CA ARG A 55 -0.13 -18.23 -3.81
C ARG A 55 1.39 -18.44 -3.70
N GLY A 56 1.98 -18.05 -2.56
CA GLY A 56 3.41 -18.26 -2.29
C GLY A 56 4.36 -17.40 -3.13
N ARG A 57 3.87 -16.29 -3.68
CA ARG A 57 4.65 -15.29 -4.42
C ARG A 57 4.25 -13.89 -3.96
N SER A 58 5.18 -12.96 -4.03
CA SER A 58 4.93 -11.52 -3.86
C SER A 58 5.29 -10.81 -5.15
N ASP A 59 4.34 -10.08 -5.72
CA ASP A 59 4.51 -9.29 -6.94
C ASP A 59 4.41 -7.80 -6.62
N VAL A 60 5.05 -6.98 -7.46
CA VAL A 60 5.00 -5.52 -7.35
C VAL A 60 3.90 -4.97 -8.25
N PHE A 61 3.06 -4.12 -7.68
CA PHE A 61 1.96 -3.44 -8.34
C PHE A 61 2.15 -1.92 -8.26
N LEU A 62 1.46 -1.20 -9.13
CA LEU A 62 1.39 0.27 -9.16
C LEU A 62 -0.07 0.71 -9.10
N VAL A 63 -0.33 1.79 -8.36
CA VAL A 63 -1.62 2.48 -8.35
C VAL A 63 -1.41 3.97 -8.59
N ASP A 64 -2.30 4.58 -9.39
CA ASP A 64 -2.37 6.03 -9.60
C ASP A 64 -3.13 6.68 -8.42
N VAL A 65 -2.61 7.79 -7.92
CA VAL A 65 -3.22 8.60 -6.87
C VAL A 65 -3.92 9.77 -7.58
N ALA A 66 -5.20 9.56 -7.86
CA ALA A 66 -6.04 10.50 -8.62
C ALA A 66 -6.58 11.66 -7.76
#